data_AF-A0A8T7L2E9-F1
#
_entry.id   AF-A0A8T7L2E9-F1
#
_cell.length_a   1.000
_cell.length_b   1.000
_cell.length_c   1.000
_cell.angle_alpha   90.00
_cell.angle_beta   90.00
_cell.angle_gamma   90.00
#
_symmetry.space_group_name_H-M   'P 1'
#
loop_
_entity.id
_entity.type
_entity.pdbx_description
1 polymer ?
#
loop_
_entity_poly.entity_id
_entity_poly.type
_entity_poly.pdbx_seq_one_letter_code
_entity_poly.pdbx_strand_id
1 'polypeptide(L)'
;MISRIQAAFIVVLLLLAACQPQAEVVDLPTLAVLPSLTPSNTPTPTFTPTHTPTFTPTFTPSATHTPLPTATFTPSLTPTFTITPTFTITPTFTLTPTATATATFTASPTPATPQIITFTASATTVTPNTTITLTWQTVSDTARIDQLNQQGAIVQSFSVVPSGQLPVSVPGNLGRLVVYRLVAIRGGQEVTASVPITIQCSIGWFFGNEFAPPGSGCPTALGAIGQGAFQSFERGFMIYVNANALNTIYGLQAQNNLYIGYTNGWDGSTGYTCFGTPPTGLAAPLELFAWAFCNTNAPIGSWSGALGWATSGINRDQRTIQYEEGTGAFYIDSPVGVFRFSGPQTRTWTKIK
;
A
#
# COMPACT_ATOMS: atom_id res chain seq x y z
N MET A 1 79.26 18.31 -2.40
CA MET A 1 77.82 18.16 -2.06
C MET A 1 77.12 17.22 -3.06
N ILE A 2 77.72 16.06 -3.38
CA ILE A 2 77.24 15.11 -4.39
C ILE A 2 77.53 13.70 -3.82
N SER A 3 76.58 13.10 -3.07
CA SER A 3 76.75 11.73 -2.56
C SER A 3 75.48 11.06 -1.99
N ARG A 4 74.26 11.55 -2.29
CA ARG A 4 73.01 10.92 -1.80
C ARG A 4 71.88 10.77 -2.83
N ILE A 5 72.04 11.28 -4.06
CA ILE A 5 70.97 11.29 -5.07
C ILE A 5 71.04 10.07 -6.00
N GLN A 6 72.22 9.44 -6.21
CA GLN A 6 72.34 8.26 -7.08
C GLN A 6 71.84 6.94 -6.46
N ALA A 7 71.71 6.85 -5.14
CA ALA A 7 71.22 5.62 -4.48
C ALA A 7 69.69 5.46 -4.56
N ALA A 8 68.93 6.56 -4.60
CA ALA A 8 67.46 6.53 -4.62
C ALA A 8 66.90 6.14 -6.01
N PHE A 9 67.61 6.45 -7.09
CA PHE A 9 67.12 6.26 -8.46
C PHE A 9 67.23 4.81 -8.98
N ILE A 10 68.08 3.99 -8.35
CA ILE A 10 68.30 2.59 -8.76
C ILE A 10 67.29 1.63 -8.11
N VAL A 11 66.73 1.97 -6.94
CA VAL A 11 65.75 1.13 -6.23
C VAL A 11 64.34 1.28 -6.82
N VAL A 12 64.00 2.44 -7.38
CA VAL A 12 62.67 2.70 -7.97
C VAL A 12 62.51 2.05 -9.36
N LEU A 13 63.61 1.77 -10.07
CA LEU A 13 63.57 1.13 -11.40
C LEU A 13 63.39 -0.40 -11.36
N LEU A 14 63.40 -1.02 -10.17
CA LEU A 14 63.29 -2.48 -9.98
C LEU A 14 61.89 -2.97 -9.59
N LEU A 15 60.88 -2.08 -9.54
CA LEU A 15 59.50 -2.38 -9.12
C LEU A 15 58.48 -2.47 -10.28
N LEU A 16 58.94 -2.43 -11.55
CA LEU A 16 58.08 -2.33 -12.75
C LEU A 16 58.03 -3.60 -13.63
N ALA A 17 58.45 -4.76 -13.12
CA ALA A 17 58.61 -5.98 -13.93
C ALA A 17 57.96 -7.25 -13.30
N ALA A 18 56.70 -7.17 -12.87
CA ALA A 18 55.93 -8.34 -12.43
C ALA A 18 54.40 -8.16 -12.59
N CYS A 19 53.91 -8.12 -13.83
CA CYS A 19 52.47 -8.24 -14.10
C CYS A 19 52.22 -8.89 -15.47
N GLN A 20 52.39 -10.21 -15.54
CA GLN A 20 51.86 -11.00 -16.67
C GLN A 20 50.34 -11.15 -16.49
N PRO A 21 49.53 -11.02 -17.55
CA PRO A 21 48.13 -11.38 -17.50
C PRO A 21 48.01 -12.90 -17.44
N GLN A 22 47.63 -13.44 -16.28
CA GLN A 22 47.23 -14.83 -16.15
C GLN A 22 45.89 -15.01 -16.86
N ALA A 23 45.84 -15.89 -17.85
CA ALA A 23 44.60 -16.22 -18.56
C ALA A 23 43.66 -16.96 -17.60
N GLU A 24 42.63 -16.27 -17.13
CA GLU A 24 41.57 -16.86 -16.31
C GLU A 24 40.65 -17.70 -17.21
N VAL A 25 40.71 -19.01 -17.07
CA VAL A 25 39.82 -19.94 -17.77
C VAL A 25 38.44 -19.84 -17.11
N VAL A 26 37.57 -19.02 -17.68
CA VAL A 26 36.17 -18.94 -17.28
C VAL A 26 35.47 -20.22 -17.72
N ASP A 27 35.35 -21.16 -16.79
CA ASP A 27 34.56 -22.37 -16.99
C ASP A 27 33.08 -21.99 -17.15
N LEU A 28 32.49 -22.37 -18.29
CA LEU A 28 31.15 -21.92 -18.66
C LEU A 28 30.11 -22.72 -17.84
N PRO A 29 29.27 -22.09 -16.99
CA PRO A 29 28.32 -22.82 -16.18
C PRO A 29 27.33 -23.56 -17.07
N THR A 30 27.25 -24.88 -16.87
CA THR A 30 26.39 -25.78 -17.63
C THR A 30 24.93 -25.37 -17.51
N LEU A 31 24.20 -25.47 -18.64
CA LEU A 31 22.79 -25.10 -18.77
C LEU A 31 21.92 -25.55 -17.58
N ALA A 32 21.29 -24.58 -16.90
CA ALA A 32 20.32 -24.86 -15.86
C ALA A 32 19.10 -25.59 -16.45
N VAL A 33 18.85 -26.82 -15.99
CA VAL A 33 17.67 -27.58 -16.36
C VAL A 33 16.44 -26.97 -15.69
N LEU A 34 15.50 -26.51 -16.51
CA LEU A 34 14.23 -25.96 -16.04
C LEU A 34 13.34 -27.12 -15.50
N PRO A 35 12.76 -27.02 -14.30
CA PRO A 35 11.83 -28.02 -13.81
C PRO A 35 10.55 -28.01 -14.65
N SER A 36 10.29 -29.11 -15.34
CA SER A 36 9.03 -29.32 -16.06
C SER A 36 7.87 -29.45 -15.06
N LEU A 37 6.82 -28.65 -15.23
CA LEU A 37 5.62 -28.72 -14.41
C LEU A 37 4.79 -29.96 -14.78
N THR A 38 5.07 -31.09 -14.12
CA THR A 38 4.18 -32.24 -14.12
C THR A 38 2.88 -31.89 -13.39
N PRO A 39 1.70 -32.05 -14.02
CA PRO A 39 0.43 -31.79 -13.36
C PRO A 39 0.19 -32.84 -12.27
N SER A 40 0.23 -32.42 -11.00
CA SER A 40 -0.11 -33.27 -9.88
C SER A 40 -1.63 -33.40 -9.76
N ASN A 41 -2.16 -34.57 -10.09
CA ASN A 41 -3.57 -34.91 -9.88
C ASN A 41 -3.88 -34.96 -8.38
N THR A 42 -4.22 -33.80 -7.81
CA THR A 42 -4.67 -33.68 -6.43
C THR A 42 -6.16 -34.01 -6.39
N PRO A 43 -6.59 -35.09 -5.72
CA PRO A 43 -8.01 -35.46 -5.67
C PRO A 43 -8.80 -34.44 -4.84
N THR A 44 -9.80 -33.82 -5.47
CA THR A 44 -10.74 -32.91 -4.81
C THR A 44 -11.59 -33.68 -3.78
N PRO A 45 -11.62 -33.29 -2.50
CA PRO A 45 -12.47 -33.95 -1.51
C PRO A 45 -13.94 -33.57 -1.75
N THR A 46 -14.74 -34.54 -2.18
CA THR A 46 -16.20 -34.39 -2.33
C THR A 46 -16.86 -34.40 -0.95
N PHE A 47 -17.52 -33.30 -0.56
CA PHE A 47 -18.24 -33.23 0.70
C PHE A 47 -19.53 -34.07 0.66
N THR A 48 -19.58 -35.11 1.49
CA THR A 48 -20.79 -35.91 1.70
C THR A 48 -21.68 -35.23 2.76
N PRO A 49 -22.93 -34.84 2.46
CA PRO A 49 -23.80 -34.22 3.44
C PRO A 49 -24.26 -35.24 4.49
N THR A 50 -23.84 -35.05 5.74
CA THR A 50 -24.26 -35.90 6.87
C THR A 50 -25.57 -35.37 7.42
N HIS A 51 -26.68 -36.07 7.17
CA HIS A 51 -27.98 -35.74 7.76
C HIS A 51 -27.95 -36.00 9.28
N THR A 52 -28.04 -34.94 10.09
CA THR A 52 -28.24 -35.05 11.54
C THR A 52 -29.72 -34.86 11.86
N PRO A 53 -30.44 -35.88 12.38
CA PRO A 53 -31.84 -35.71 12.76
C PRO A 53 -31.95 -34.93 14.07
N THR A 54 -32.56 -33.74 14.01
CA THR A 54 -32.80 -32.91 15.20
C THR A 54 -34.24 -33.08 15.68
N PHE A 55 -34.44 -33.84 16.76
CA PHE A 55 -35.68 -33.86 17.51
C PHE A 55 -35.39 -33.82 19.01
N THR A 56 -35.80 -32.75 19.69
CA THR A 56 -35.84 -32.69 21.14
C THR A 56 -36.96 -31.73 21.58
N PRO A 57 -38.19 -32.23 21.82
CA PRO A 57 -39.21 -31.43 22.48
C PRO A 57 -38.91 -31.41 23.99
N THR A 58 -38.96 -30.24 24.61
CA THR A 58 -38.91 -30.14 26.08
C THR A 58 -39.83 -29.02 26.55
N PHE A 59 -41.10 -29.36 26.76
CA PHE A 59 -42.03 -28.48 27.46
C PHE A 59 -41.67 -28.43 28.94
N THR A 60 -41.47 -27.23 29.47
CA THR A 60 -41.35 -26.98 30.92
C THR A 60 -42.26 -25.80 31.32
N PRO A 61 -43.48 -26.07 31.80
CA PRO A 61 -44.24 -25.06 32.53
C PRO A 61 -43.72 -24.99 33.97
N SER A 62 -43.19 -23.83 34.38
CA SER A 62 -42.93 -23.53 35.79
C SER A 62 -43.83 -22.39 36.23
N ALA A 63 -44.80 -22.70 37.09
CA ALA A 63 -45.72 -21.72 37.65
C ALA A 63 -45.05 -21.01 38.85
N THR A 64 -44.79 -19.71 38.73
CA THR A 64 -44.21 -18.92 39.81
C THR A 64 -45.28 -18.49 40.82
N HIS A 65 -45.52 -19.30 41.85
CA HIS A 65 -46.30 -18.88 43.01
C HIS A 65 -45.43 -18.06 43.97
N THR A 66 -45.79 -16.79 44.17
CA THR A 66 -45.12 -15.89 45.11
C THR A 66 -46.05 -15.61 46.31
N PRO A 67 -45.76 -16.14 47.51
CA PRO A 67 -46.36 -15.67 48.75
C PRO A 67 -45.35 -14.85 49.57
N LEU A 68 -45.55 -13.54 49.66
CA LEU A 68 -44.91 -12.71 50.68
C LEU A 68 -45.84 -12.61 51.91
N PRO A 69 -45.38 -12.90 53.13
CA PRO A 69 -46.23 -12.85 54.32
C PRO A 69 -46.34 -11.42 54.87
N THR A 70 -47.56 -10.93 55.06
CA THR A 70 -47.84 -9.78 55.92
C THR A 70 -48.57 -10.26 57.18
N ALA A 71 -47.82 -10.42 58.27
CA ALA A 71 -48.41 -10.68 59.58
C ALA A 71 -49.05 -9.39 60.11
N THR A 72 -50.33 -9.44 60.46
CA THR A 72 -50.98 -8.43 61.31
C THR A 72 -51.72 -9.15 62.43
N PHE A 73 -51.34 -8.88 63.68
CA PHE A 73 -51.93 -9.51 64.85
C PHE A 73 -53.23 -8.82 65.26
N THR A 74 -54.27 -9.61 65.53
CA THR A 74 -55.39 -9.24 66.42
C THR A 74 -55.75 -10.44 67.29
N PRO A 75 -55.66 -10.36 68.63
CA PRO A 75 -55.96 -11.48 69.50
C PRO A 75 -57.46 -11.61 69.74
N SER A 76 -57.96 -12.85 69.83
CA SER A 76 -59.20 -13.15 70.52
C SER A 76 -59.04 -14.48 71.27
N LEU A 77 -59.41 -14.48 72.54
CA LEU A 77 -59.25 -15.61 73.46
C LEU A 77 -60.52 -16.48 73.45
N THR A 78 -60.36 -17.76 73.16
CA THR A 78 -61.27 -18.82 73.66
C THR A 78 -60.50 -20.13 73.75
N PRO A 79 -60.31 -20.69 74.95
CA PRO A 79 -59.67 -22.00 75.11
C PRO A 79 -60.71 -23.12 75.02
N THR A 80 -60.44 -24.12 74.19
CA THR A 80 -61.15 -25.41 74.28
C THR A 80 -60.12 -26.54 74.22
N PHE A 81 -59.85 -27.13 75.38
CA PHE A 81 -59.03 -28.34 75.46
C PHE A 81 -59.86 -29.55 75.03
N THR A 82 -59.36 -30.29 74.03
CA THR A 82 -59.75 -31.69 73.82
C THR A 82 -58.50 -32.49 73.48
N ILE A 83 -58.05 -33.30 74.44
CA ILE A 83 -56.92 -34.21 74.29
C ILE A 83 -57.48 -35.54 73.75
N THR A 84 -57.00 -35.97 72.58
CA THR A 84 -57.18 -37.35 72.11
C THR A 84 -55.83 -37.88 71.65
N PRO A 85 -55.20 -38.80 72.39
CA PRO A 85 -53.92 -39.37 71.99
C PRO A 85 -54.14 -40.57 71.06
N THR A 86 -53.46 -40.58 69.91
CA THR A 86 -53.29 -41.79 69.11
C THR A 86 -51.80 -42.00 68.86
N PHE A 87 -51.23 -42.98 69.55
CA PHE A 87 -49.86 -43.44 69.30
C PHE A 87 -49.82 -44.27 68.02
N THR A 88 -48.90 -43.95 67.12
CA THR A 88 -48.43 -44.88 66.08
C THR A 88 -46.91 -44.73 65.97
N ILE A 89 -46.18 -45.84 66.01
CA ILE A 89 -44.71 -45.87 66.16
C ILE A 89 -44.05 -46.29 64.83
N THR A 90 -42.87 -45.73 64.52
CA THR A 90 -41.86 -46.19 63.54
C THR A 90 -42.24 -46.20 62.05
N PRO A 91 -41.28 -46.26 61.10
CA PRO A 91 -39.79 -46.20 61.20
C PRO A 91 -39.24 -44.86 60.64
N THR A 92 -37.95 -44.60 60.34
CA THR A 92 -36.71 -45.39 60.25
C THR A 92 -35.48 -44.49 60.53
N PHE A 93 -34.29 -45.05 60.79
CA PHE A 93 -33.02 -44.31 60.64
C PHE A 93 -32.73 -44.06 59.16
N THR A 94 -32.36 -42.83 58.79
CA THR A 94 -31.86 -42.48 57.45
C THR A 94 -30.44 -41.94 57.57
N LEU A 95 -29.49 -42.55 56.85
CA LEU A 95 -28.10 -42.10 56.81
C LEU A 95 -28.02 -40.78 56.04
N THR A 96 -27.48 -39.74 56.67
CA THR A 96 -27.21 -38.45 56.03
C THR A 96 -26.18 -38.66 54.91
N PRO A 97 -26.47 -38.30 53.65
CA PRO A 97 -25.48 -38.39 52.59
C PRO A 97 -24.34 -37.41 52.84
N THR A 98 -23.12 -37.92 52.96
CA THR A 98 -21.90 -37.13 53.04
C THR A 98 -21.80 -36.17 51.84
N ALA A 99 -21.40 -34.93 52.07
CA ALA A 99 -21.27 -33.94 51.01
C ALA A 99 -20.30 -34.41 49.92
N THR A 100 -20.82 -34.72 48.73
CA THR A 100 -20.03 -35.04 47.55
C THR A 100 -19.11 -33.86 47.24
N ALA A 101 -17.81 -34.13 47.11
CA ALA A 101 -16.82 -33.09 46.82
C ALA A 101 -17.22 -32.32 45.56
N THR A 102 -17.41 -31.01 45.70
CA THR A 102 -17.69 -30.11 44.57
C THR A 102 -16.50 -30.18 43.61
N ALA A 103 -16.74 -30.60 42.38
CA ALA A 103 -15.70 -30.62 41.36
C ALA A 103 -15.24 -29.18 41.09
N THR A 104 -14.06 -28.82 41.61
CA THR A 104 -13.43 -27.53 41.32
C THR A 104 -13.13 -27.47 39.83
N PHE A 105 -13.80 -26.57 39.10
CA PHE A 105 -13.46 -26.32 37.70
C PHE A 105 -12.02 -25.80 37.64
N THR A 106 -11.09 -26.67 37.24
CA THR A 106 -9.73 -26.27 36.90
C THR A 106 -9.81 -25.34 35.69
N ALA A 107 -9.39 -24.09 35.87
CA ALA A 107 -9.36 -23.13 34.78
C ALA A 107 -8.47 -23.70 33.66
N SER A 108 -9.05 -23.91 32.47
CA SER A 108 -8.29 -24.33 31.29
C SER A 108 -7.17 -23.30 31.05
N PRO A 109 -5.91 -23.74 30.87
CA PRO A 109 -4.79 -22.82 30.78
C PRO A 109 -4.98 -21.89 29.57
N THR A 110 -5.22 -20.61 29.86
CA THR A 110 -5.30 -19.59 28.83
C THR A 110 -3.92 -19.47 28.17
N PRO A 111 -3.80 -19.53 26.82
CA PRO A 111 -2.49 -19.52 26.15
C PRO A 111 -1.64 -18.33 26.57
N ALA A 112 -0.41 -18.60 27.01
CA ALA A 112 0.52 -17.59 27.51
C ALA A 112 1.03 -16.66 26.39
N THR A 113 1.05 -17.14 25.15
CA THR A 113 1.42 -16.39 23.95
C THR A 113 0.18 -15.84 23.22
N PRO A 114 0.30 -14.71 22.51
CA PRO A 114 -0.77 -14.23 21.64
C PRO A 114 -0.93 -15.16 20.43
N GLN A 115 -2.16 -15.32 19.95
CA GLN A 115 -2.46 -16.08 18.73
C GLN A 115 -3.47 -15.34 17.86
N ILE A 116 -3.28 -15.36 16.54
CA ILE A 116 -4.29 -14.93 15.57
C ILE A 116 -4.99 -16.19 15.06
N ILE A 117 -6.30 -16.28 15.27
CA ILE A 117 -7.13 -17.40 14.81
C ILE A 117 -7.57 -17.12 13.37
N THR A 118 -8.07 -15.91 13.11
CA THR A 118 -8.46 -15.44 11.77
C THR A 118 -8.11 -13.98 11.57
N PHE A 119 -7.78 -13.61 10.33
CA PHE A 119 -7.77 -12.23 9.86
C PHE A 119 -8.07 -12.22 8.36
N THR A 120 -9.17 -11.61 7.96
CA THR A 120 -9.67 -11.59 6.58
C THR A 120 -10.21 -10.21 6.21
N ALA A 121 -10.38 -9.96 4.91
CA ALA A 121 -11.09 -8.82 4.37
C ALA A 121 -12.28 -9.30 3.52
N SER A 122 -13.35 -8.51 3.45
CA SER A 122 -14.52 -8.79 2.61
C SER A 122 -14.21 -8.84 1.11
N ALA A 123 -13.13 -8.17 0.67
CA ALA A 123 -12.58 -8.26 -0.67
C ALA A 123 -11.06 -7.98 -0.62
N THR A 124 -10.28 -8.66 -1.44
CA THR A 124 -8.81 -8.45 -1.60
C THR A 124 -8.44 -7.70 -2.88
N THR A 125 -9.43 -7.39 -3.73
CA THR A 125 -9.27 -6.61 -4.96
C THR A 125 -10.44 -5.63 -5.06
N VAL A 126 -10.16 -4.33 -5.07
CA VAL A 126 -11.20 -3.28 -5.07
C VAL A 126 -10.79 -2.06 -5.90
N THR A 127 -11.77 -1.23 -6.28
CA THR A 127 -11.52 0.12 -6.81
C THR A 127 -11.05 1.09 -5.71
N PRO A 128 -10.37 2.20 -6.05
CA PRO A 128 -10.08 3.29 -5.12
C PRO A 128 -11.28 3.71 -4.26
N ASN A 129 -11.01 4.10 -3.02
CA ASN A 129 -11.96 4.69 -2.06
C ASN A 129 -13.16 3.76 -1.69
N THR A 130 -13.07 2.48 -2.03
CA THR A 130 -14.07 1.46 -1.68
C THR A 130 -13.95 1.08 -0.20
N THR A 131 -15.08 1.00 0.50
CA THR A 131 -15.12 0.46 1.86
C THR A 131 -15.07 -1.07 1.84
N ILE A 132 -14.10 -1.65 2.56
CA ILE A 132 -14.04 -3.09 2.87
C ILE A 132 -14.24 -3.29 4.37
N THR A 133 -14.72 -4.48 4.77
CA THR A 133 -14.75 -4.88 6.17
C THR A 133 -13.58 -5.81 6.44
N LEU A 134 -12.72 -5.43 7.40
CA LEU A 134 -11.74 -6.32 8.01
C LEU A 134 -12.42 -7.09 9.14
N THR A 135 -12.18 -8.39 9.23
CA THR A 135 -12.73 -9.26 10.29
C THR A 135 -11.60 -10.09 10.89
N TRP A 136 -11.54 -10.18 12.22
CA TRP A 136 -10.50 -10.93 12.91
C TRP A 136 -10.98 -11.58 14.20
N GLN A 137 -10.25 -12.61 14.60
CA GLN A 137 -10.38 -13.26 15.89
C GLN A 137 -8.98 -13.58 16.43
N THR A 138 -8.70 -13.17 17.67
CA THR A 138 -7.39 -13.41 18.31
C THR A 138 -7.56 -13.84 19.76
N VAL A 139 -6.53 -14.54 20.25
CA VAL A 139 -6.28 -14.82 21.66
C VAL A 139 -5.19 -13.84 22.09
N SER A 140 -5.59 -12.68 22.60
CA SER A 140 -4.67 -11.59 22.99
C SER A 140 -5.25 -10.76 24.14
N ASP A 141 -4.48 -9.80 24.65
CA ASP A 141 -4.90 -8.84 25.67
C ASP A 141 -5.35 -7.53 24.99
N THR A 142 -4.62 -7.12 23.95
CA THR A 142 -4.95 -5.99 23.08
C THR A 142 -4.60 -6.31 21.63
N ALA A 143 -5.24 -5.59 20.69
CA ALA A 143 -4.93 -5.70 19.27
C ALA A 143 -4.86 -4.32 18.60
N ARG A 144 -4.08 -4.21 17.53
CA ARG A 144 -4.11 -3.07 16.60
C ARG A 144 -4.09 -3.57 15.16
N ILE A 145 -4.65 -2.79 14.24
CA ILE A 145 -4.49 -2.98 12.80
C ILE A 145 -3.65 -1.82 12.28
N ASP A 146 -2.47 -2.12 11.74
CA ASP A 146 -1.67 -1.16 11.00
C ASP A 146 -2.08 -1.20 9.52
N GLN A 147 -2.31 -0.04 8.93
CA GLN A 147 -2.43 0.13 7.47
C GLN A 147 -1.05 0.52 6.93
N LEU A 148 -0.54 -0.25 5.98
CA LEU A 148 0.76 -0.07 5.36
C LEU A 148 0.59 0.29 3.88
N ASN A 149 1.44 1.19 3.39
CA ASN A 149 1.57 1.44 1.95
C ASN A 149 2.37 0.32 1.25
N GLN A 150 2.52 0.40 -0.08
CA GLN A 150 3.28 -0.55 -0.89
C GLN A 150 4.78 -0.68 -0.46
N GLN A 151 5.34 0.30 0.25
CA GLN A 151 6.72 0.30 0.75
C GLN A 151 6.86 -0.32 2.15
N GLY A 152 5.75 -0.78 2.76
CA GLY A 152 5.74 -1.33 4.10
C GLY A 152 5.74 -0.27 5.23
N ALA A 153 5.67 1.01 4.89
CA ALA A 153 5.57 2.08 5.88
C ALA A 153 4.13 2.14 6.45
N ILE A 154 4.02 2.20 7.78
CA ILE A 154 2.74 2.37 8.47
C ILE A 154 2.24 3.80 8.19
N VAL A 155 1.07 3.92 7.56
CA VAL A 155 0.42 5.21 7.27
C VAL A 155 -0.66 5.56 8.29
N GLN A 156 -1.25 4.55 8.94
CA GLN A 156 -2.31 4.70 9.94
C GLN A 156 -2.35 3.45 10.82
N SER A 157 -2.70 3.60 12.10
CA SER A 157 -2.95 2.47 13.00
C SER A 157 -4.30 2.64 13.70
N PHE A 158 -5.02 1.54 13.83
CA PHE A 158 -6.32 1.45 14.50
C PHE A 158 -6.17 0.57 15.74
N SER A 159 -6.40 1.12 16.94
CA SER A 159 -6.56 0.29 18.14
C SER A 159 -7.90 -0.44 18.08
N VAL A 160 -7.89 -1.77 18.26
CA VAL A 160 -9.09 -2.60 18.12
C VAL A 160 -9.22 -3.62 19.26
N VAL A 161 -10.44 -4.10 19.48
CA VAL A 161 -10.70 -5.23 20.40
C VAL A 161 -10.08 -6.53 19.88
N PRO A 162 -9.72 -7.50 20.74
CA PRO A 162 -9.08 -8.77 20.33
C PRO A 162 -9.84 -9.59 19.28
N SER A 163 -11.17 -9.45 19.17
CA SER A 163 -11.99 -10.08 18.12
C SER A 163 -13.09 -9.13 17.69
N GLY A 164 -13.33 -8.97 16.39
CA GLY A 164 -14.30 -8.01 15.88
C GLY A 164 -14.24 -7.79 14.38
N GLN A 165 -14.86 -6.69 13.95
CA GLN A 165 -14.86 -6.23 12.56
C GLN A 165 -14.68 -4.71 12.49
N LEU A 166 -14.03 -4.22 11.44
CA LEU A 166 -13.75 -2.81 11.20
C LEU A 166 -13.98 -2.47 9.73
N PRO A 167 -14.95 -1.61 9.37
CA PRO A 167 -15.04 -1.04 8.03
C PRO A 167 -13.92 -0.01 7.84
N VAL A 168 -13.18 -0.14 6.73
CA VAL A 168 -12.10 0.78 6.32
C VAL A 168 -12.26 1.17 4.86
N SER A 169 -12.04 2.43 4.51
CA SER A 169 -12.00 2.89 3.12
C SER A 169 -10.59 2.69 2.57
N VAL A 170 -10.47 1.96 1.45
CA VAL A 170 -9.17 1.65 0.83
C VAL A 170 -8.68 2.87 0.04
N PRO A 171 -7.59 3.54 0.45
CA PRO A 171 -7.18 4.81 -0.15
C PRO A 171 -6.57 4.63 -1.55
N GLY A 172 -7.07 5.39 -2.54
CA GLY A 172 -6.58 5.34 -3.93
C GLY A 172 -5.17 5.89 -4.17
N ASN A 173 -4.60 6.61 -3.20
CA ASN A 173 -3.38 7.42 -3.33
C ASN A 173 -2.13 6.80 -2.68
N LEU A 174 -2.19 5.55 -2.20
CA LEU A 174 -1.06 4.85 -1.56
C LEU A 174 -0.36 3.82 -2.47
N GLY A 175 -0.69 3.84 -3.77
CA GLY A 175 -0.20 2.89 -4.77
C GLY A 175 -1.24 1.83 -5.14
N ARG A 176 -0.79 0.80 -5.87
CA ARG A 176 -1.65 -0.30 -6.33
C ARG A 176 -1.86 -1.40 -5.27
N LEU A 177 -1.20 -1.29 -4.12
CA LEU A 177 -1.23 -2.27 -3.03
C LEU A 177 -1.26 -1.55 -1.68
N VAL A 178 -2.28 -1.86 -0.88
CA VAL A 178 -2.38 -1.47 0.54
C VAL A 178 -2.38 -2.76 1.35
N VAL A 179 -1.60 -2.82 2.43
CA VAL A 179 -1.54 -4.01 3.29
C VAL A 179 -2.10 -3.64 4.66
N TYR A 180 -3.15 -4.34 5.10
CA TYR A 180 -3.57 -4.27 6.49
C TYR A 180 -2.86 -5.36 7.28
N ARG A 181 -2.24 -5.01 8.40
CA ARG A 181 -1.53 -5.93 9.29
C ARG A 181 -2.16 -5.88 10.68
N LEU A 182 -2.84 -6.96 11.05
CA LEU A 182 -3.28 -7.19 12.42
C LEU A 182 -2.06 -7.53 13.29
N VAL A 183 -1.96 -6.89 14.44
CA VAL A 183 -0.98 -7.14 15.49
C VAL A 183 -1.74 -7.50 16.76
N ALA A 184 -1.54 -8.72 17.25
CA ALA A 184 -2.17 -9.24 18.46
C ALA A 184 -1.12 -9.32 19.58
N ILE A 185 -1.43 -8.74 20.74
CA ILE A 185 -0.45 -8.47 21.80
C ILE A 185 -0.90 -9.14 23.11
N ARG A 186 -0.01 -9.94 23.73
CA ARG A 186 -0.24 -10.52 25.06
C ARG A 186 1.07 -10.61 25.84
N GLY A 187 1.05 -10.17 27.10
CA GLY A 187 2.24 -10.26 27.97
C GLY A 187 3.51 -9.61 27.40
N GLY A 188 3.38 -8.58 26.55
CA GLY A 188 4.49 -7.92 25.86
C GLY A 188 5.03 -8.66 24.62
N GLN A 189 4.47 -9.81 24.25
CA GLN A 189 4.73 -10.47 22.97
C GLN A 189 3.75 -9.98 21.89
N GLU A 190 4.21 -9.88 20.65
CA GLU A 190 3.36 -9.56 19.47
C GLU A 190 3.39 -10.73 18.48
N VAL A 191 2.24 -11.01 17.84
CA VAL A 191 2.15 -11.84 16.63
C VAL A 191 1.36 -11.09 15.57
N THR A 192 1.72 -11.27 14.29
CA THR A 192 1.12 -10.49 13.18
C THR A 192 0.57 -11.36 12.07
N ALA A 193 -0.55 -10.93 11.47
CA ALA A 193 -1.08 -11.48 10.22
C ALA A 193 -1.37 -10.31 9.27
N SER A 194 -1.20 -10.51 7.96
CA SER A 194 -1.38 -9.45 6.95
C SER A 194 -2.36 -9.87 5.87
N VAL A 195 -3.23 -8.95 5.45
CA VAL A 195 -4.12 -9.09 4.30
C VAL A 195 -3.75 -8.02 3.26
N PRO A 196 -3.20 -8.41 2.09
CA PRO A 196 -2.93 -7.50 0.99
C PRO A 196 -4.23 -7.17 0.23
N ILE A 197 -4.43 -5.89 -0.06
CA ILE A 197 -5.55 -5.37 -0.86
C ILE A 197 -5.00 -4.75 -2.13
N THR A 198 -5.33 -5.34 -3.27
CA THR A 198 -4.95 -4.86 -4.60
C THR A 198 -5.94 -3.81 -5.07
N ILE A 199 -5.45 -2.64 -5.47
CA ILE A 199 -6.28 -1.60 -6.08
C ILE A 199 -6.37 -1.86 -7.58
N GLN A 200 -7.58 -2.07 -8.09
CA GLN A 200 -7.89 -2.10 -9.51
C GLN A 200 -8.40 -0.73 -9.97
N CYS A 201 -7.58 -0.06 -10.77
CA CYS A 201 -8.02 1.12 -11.51
C CYS A 201 -8.99 0.68 -12.60
N SER A 202 -10.15 1.33 -12.67
CA SER A 202 -11.12 1.18 -13.77
C SER A 202 -10.59 1.70 -15.11
N ILE A 203 -9.57 2.57 -15.05
CA ILE A 203 -8.91 3.17 -16.20
C ILE A 203 -7.44 2.72 -16.21
N GLY A 204 -6.93 2.38 -17.39
CA GLY A 204 -5.51 2.07 -17.60
C GLY A 204 -4.67 3.32 -17.89
N TRP A 205 -3.39 3.25 -17.54
CA TRP A 205 -2.39 4.22 -18.01
C TRP A 205 -2.16 4.09 -19.52
N PHE A 206 -2.14 5.21 -20.25
CA PHE A 206 -1.96 5.20 -21.71
C PHE A 206 -0.65 4.53 -22.16
N PHE A 207 0.34 4.49 -21.28
CA PHE A 207 1.67 3.92 -21.51
C PHE A 207 1.81 2.45 -21.10
N GLY A 208 0.76 1.84 -20.53
CA GLY A 208 0.77 0.49 -19.93
C GLY A 208 0.84 0.55 -18.40
N ASN A 209 -0.01 -0.21 -17.71
CA ASN A 209 -0.09 -0.21 -16.24
C ASN A 209 1.19 -0.75 -15.57
N GLU A 210 1.89 -1.63 -16.26
CA GLU A 210 3.14 -2.29 -15.87
C GLU A 210 4.35 -1.33 -15.84
N PHE A 211 4.26 -0.17 -16.48
CA PHE A 211 5.30 0.89 -16.45
C PHE A 211 4.97 2.02 -15.45
N ALA A 212 3.86 1.93 -14.72
CA ALA A 212 3.51 2.92 -13.71
C ALA A 212 4.47 2.80 -12.51
N PRO A 213 5.11 3.89 -12.05
CA PRO A 213 6.06 3.82 -10.93
C PRO A 213 5.46 3.19 -9.67
N PRO A 214 6.24 2.46 -8.85
CA PRO A 214 5.77 1.92 -7.58
C PRO A 214 5.16 3.01 -6.69
N GLY A 215 4.02 2.72 -6.06
CA GLY A 215 3.28 3.71 -5.26
C GLY A 215 2.40 4.69 -6.05
N SER A 216 2.38 4.66 -7.40
CA SER A 216 1.48 5.54 -8.18
C SER A 216 0.01 5.20 -7.95
N GLY A 217 -0.80 6.25 -7.78
CA GLY A 217 -2.26 6.12 -7.71
C GLY A 217 -2.91 5.69 -9.03
N CYS A 218 -4.24 5.70 -9.08
CA CYS A 218 -4.99 5.42 -10.30
C CYS A 218 -5.03 6.63 -11.26
N PRO A 219 -5.23 6.42 -12.57
CA PRO A 219 -5.54 7.52 -13.49
C PRO A 219 -6.91 8.10 -13.20
N THR A 220 -7.04 9.43 -13.18
CA THR A 220 -8.33 10.11 -12.94
C THR A 220 -9.29 10.06 -14.13
N ALA A 221 -8.74 9.88 -15.34
CA ALA A 221 -9.46 9.85 -16.61
C ALA A 221 -8.64 9.10 -17.66
N LEU A 222 -9.23 8.82 -18.83
CA LEU A 222 -8.47 8.37 -20.01
C LEU A 222 -7.43 9.43 -20.40
N GLY A 223 -6.34 9.00 -21.04
CA GLY A 223 -5.32 9.92 -21.56
C GLY A 223 -5.91 10.88 -22.58
N ALA A 224 -5.80 12.18 -22.32
CA ALA A 224 -6.29 13.22 -23.21
C ALA A 224 -5.25 13.49 -24.31
N ILE A 225 -5.61 13.21 -25.55
CA ILE A 225 -4.77 13.42 -26.74
C ILE A 225 -5.12 14.77 -27.36
N GLY A 226 -4.11 15.55 -27.73
CA GLY A 226 -4.32 16.84 -28.40
C GLY A 226 -3.09 17.34 -29.15
N GLN A 227 -3.12 18.61 -29.57
CA GLN A 227 -1.99 19.19 -30.29
C GLN A 227 -0.75 19.22 -29.40
N GLY A 228 0.39 18.94 -30.02
CA GLY A 228 1.63 18.66 -29.32
C GLY A 228 2.83 19.27 -30.02
N ALA A 229 3.86 19.57 -29.23
CA ALA A 229 5.20 19.78 -29.77
C ALA A 229 6.26 19.23 -28.82
N PHE A 230 7.43 18.89 -29.34
CA PHE A 230 8.60 18.49 -28.56
C PHE A 230 9.88 19.00 -29.23
N GLN A 231 10.81 19.52 -28.44
CA GLN A 231 12.16 19.88 -28.89
C GLN A 231 13.19 19.49 -27.83
N SER A 232 14.24 18.77 -28.25
CA SER A 232 15.40 18.46 -27.41
C SER A 232 16.37 19.64 -27.37
N PHE A 233 17.03 19.80 -26.22
CA PHE A 233 18.09 20.77 -25.97
C PHE A 233 19.31 20.06 -25.35
N GLU A 234 20.45 20.74 -25.26
CA GLU A 234 21.70 20.17 -24.72
C GLU A 234 21.54 19.61 -23.28
N ARG A 235 20.69 20.24 -22.45
CA ARG A 235 20.54 19.95 -21.02
C ARG A 235 19.08 19.73 -20.59
N GLY A 236 18.25 19.28 -21.51
CA GLY A 236 16.85 18.94 -21.24
C GLY A 236 15.97 19.02 -22.49
N PHE A 237 14.68 19.29 -22.31
CA PHE A 237 13.72 19.37 -23.41
C PHE A 237 12.54 20.27 -23.07
N MET A 238 11.81 20.72 -24.08
CA MET A 238 10.50 21.36 -23.92
C MET A 238 9.41 20.50 -24.57
N ILE A 239 8.25 20.40 -23.90
CA ILE A 239 7.05 19.71 -24.38
C ILE A 239 5.88 20.68 -24.35
N TYR A 240 5.17 20.81 -25.46
CA TYR A 240 3.90 21.53 -25.54
C TYR A 240 2.73 20.54 -25.58
N VAL A 241 1.69 20.82 -24.81
CA VAL A 241 0.45 20.05 -24.78
C VAL A 241 -0.74 21.00 -24.81
N ASN A 242 -1.61 20.82 -25.79
CA ASN A 242 -2.92 21.45 -25.89
C ASN A 242 -3.99 20.35 -25.98
N ALA A 243 -4.42 19.91 -24.80
CA ALA A 243 -5.35 18.81 -24.55
C ALA A 243 -6.01 19.03 -23.17
N ASN A 244 -7.22 18.50 -22.95
CA ASN A 244 -7.94 18.62 -21.66
C ASN A 244 -8.03 20.09 -21.14
N ALA A 245 -8.40 21.02 -22.02
CA ALA A 245 -8.43 22.47 -21.77
C ALA A 245 -7.08 23.12 -21.36
N LEU A 246 -5.96 22.41 -21.49
CA LEU A 246 -4.62 22.99 -21.39
C LEU A 246 -4.20 23.68 -22.69
N ASN A 247 -3.24 24.59 -22.54
CA ASN A 247 -2.48 25.21 -23.62
C ASN A 247 -1.09 25.52 -23.05
N THR A 248 -0.30 24.48 -22.75
CA THR A 248 0.83 24.61 -21.81
C THR A 248 2.15 24.11 -22.40
N ILE A 249 3.20 24.90 -22.25
CA ILE A 249 4.59 24.56 -22.54
C ILE A 249 5.27 24.18 -21.21
N TYR A 250 5.70 22.94 -21.10
CA TYR A 250 6.55 22.45 -20.02
C TYR A 250 8.01 22.47 -20.47
N GLY A 251 8.89 23.15 -19.75
CA GLY A 251 10.33 23.05 -19.97
C GLY A 251 10.99 22.29 -18.81
N LEU A 252 11.82 21.30 -19.15
CA LEU A 252 12.35 20.29 -18.23
C LEU A 252 13.88 20.36 -18.21
N GLN A 253 14.46 20.74 -17.08
CA GLN A 253 15.91 20.78 -16.83
C GLN A 253 16.44 19.42 -16.37
N ALA A 254 17.47 18.89 -17.04
CA ALA A 254 18.06 17.59 -16.69
C ALA A 254 19.02 17.63 -15.48
N GLN A 255 19.65 18.77 -15.19
CA GLN A 255 20.66 18.86 -14.11
C GLN A 255 20.09 18.58 -12.72
N ASN A 256 18.88 19.10 -12.45
CA ASN A 256 18.21 19.00 -11.15
C ASN A 256 16.85 18.27 -11.26
N ASN A 257 16.52 17.70 -12.43
CA ASN A 257 15.22 17.11 -12.74
C ASN A 257 14.01 18.03 -12.42
N LEU A 258 14.17 19.35 -12.60
CA LEU A 258 13.12 20.35 -12.36
C LEU A 258 12.34 20.67 -13.63
N TYR A 259 11.05 20.96 -13.50
CA TYR A 259 10.23 21.49 -14.60
C TYR A 259 9.45 22.74 -14.20
N ILE A 260 9.02 23.49 -15.20
CA ILE A 260 8.02 24.55 -15.05
C ILE A 260 7.10 24.56 -16.26
N GLY A 261 5.83 24.86 -16.03
CA GLY A 261 4.81 24.99 -17.07
C GLY A 261 4.37 26.44 -17.23
N TYR A 262 4.25 26.91 -18.47
CA TYR A 262 3.69 28.21 -18.83
C TYR A 262 2.58 28.04 -19.85
N THR A 263 1.51 28.83 -19.74
CA THR A 263 0.51 28.93 -20.79
C THR A 263 1.17 29.47 -22.07
N ASN A 264 1.00 28.78 -23.20
CA ASN A 264 1.53 29.20 -24.48
C ASN A 264 0.89 30.51 -24.94
N GLY A 265 1.67 31.60 -24.93
CA GLY A 265 1.26 32.91 -25.44
C GLY A 265 1.77 33.22 -26.84
N TRP A 266 2.28 32.23 -27.58
CA TRP A 266 2.67 32.41 -28.97
C TRP A 266 1.45 32.57 -29.89
N ASP A 267 1.51 33.56 -30.77
CA ASP A 267 0.44 33.94 -31.72
C ASP A 267 0.38 33.04 -32.98
N GLY A 268 1.30 32.08 -33.12
CA GLY A 268 1.42 31.23 -34.30
C GLY A 268 2.23 31.82 -35.46
N SER A 269 2.80 33.02 -35.33
CA SER A 269 3.50 33.68 -36.45
C SER A 269 4.75 34.49 -36.06
N THR A 270 4.80 35.09 -34.87
CA THR A 270 5.92 35.94 -34.46
C THR A 270 7.19 35.13 -34.26
N GLY A 271 8.26 35.49 -34.98
CA GLY A 271 9.60 34.96 -34.77
C GLY A 271 10.30 35.65 -33.59
N TYR A 272 11.13 34.91 -32.86
CA TYR A 272 11.92 35.42 -31.72
C TYR A 272 13.41 35.19 -31.96
N THR A 273 14.26 36.07 -31.42
CA THR A 273 15.72 36.08 -31.69
C THR A 273 16.58 36.38 -30.44
N CYS A 274 16.00 36.38 -29.24
CA CYS A 274 16.67 36.83 -27.99
C CYS A 274 17.90 35.98 -27.57
N PHE A 275 18.11 34.83 -28.20
CA PHE A 275 19.14 33.84 -27.86
C PHE A 275 20.45 34.01 -28.66
N GLY A 276 20.47 34.84 -29.72
CA GLY A 276 21.63 35.01 -30.58
C GLY A 276 21.82 33.88 -31.61
N THR A 277 23.04 33.72 -32.12
CA THR A 277 23.37 32.73 -33.17
C THR A 277 23.77 31.38 -32.55
N PRO A 278 23.17 30.25 -32.96
CA PRO A 278 23.55 28.93 -32.45
C PRO A 278 24.94 28.50 -32.95
N PRO A 279 25.73 27.77 -32.16
CA PRO A 279 26.95 27.11 -32.62
C PRO A 279 26.70 26.07 -33.72
N THR A 280 27.74 25.76 -34.49
CA THR A 280 27.69 24.73 -35.54
C THR A 280 27.17 23.39 -35.01
N GLY A 281 26.15 22.84 -35.66
CA GLY A 281 25.51 21.57 -35.28
C GLY A 281 24.38 21.70 -34.25
N LEU A 282 24.11 22.91 -33.75
CA LEU A 282 23.00 23.22 -32.85
C LEU A 282 22.00 24.16 -33.53
N ALA A 283 20.79 24.23 -32.99
CA ALA A 283 19.70 25.06 -33.51
C ALA A 283 19.24 26.09 -32.46
N ALA A 284 18.69 27.20 -32.94
CA ALA A 284 17.92 28.10 -32.11
C ALA A 284 16.60 27.42 -31.66
N PRO A 285 16.03 27.80 -30.51
CA PRO A 285 14.63 27.54 -30.21
C PRO A 285 13.76 28.13 -31.33
N LEU A 286 12.65 27.47 -31.69
CA LEU A 286 11.72 27.96 -32.74
C LEU A 286 10.30 28.09 -32.19
N GLU A 287 9.48 28.89 -32.89
CA GLU A 287 8.02 28.98 -32.68
C GLU A 287 7.64 29.22 -31.20
N LEU A 288 6.70 28.44 -30.67
CA LEU A 288 6.25 28.48 -29.28
C LEU A 288 7.37 28.25 -28.25
N PHE A 289 8.39 27.44 -28.55
CA PHE A 289 9.52 27.25 -27.65
C PHE A 289 10.45 28.47 -27.64
N ALA A 290 10.56 29.18 -28.77
CA ALA A 290 11.25 30.47 -28.84
C ALA A 290 10.50 31.57 -28.08
N TRP A 291 9.17 31.60 -28.18
CA TRP A 291 8.33 32.47 -27.35
C TRP A 291 8.59 32.20 -25.85
N ALA A 292 8.57 30.93 -25.42
CA ALA A 292 8.85 30.58 -24.03
C ALA A 292 10.26 31.02 -23.61
N PHE A 293 11.27 30.79 -24.46
CA PHE A 293 12.67 31.15 -24.23
C PHE A 293 12.87 32.64 -23.95
N CYS A 294 12.12 33.51 -24.65
CA CYS A 294 12.30 34.96 -24.58
C CYS A 294 11.37 35.68 -23.60
N ASN A 295 10.21 35.10 -23.27
CA ASN A 295 9.17 35.75 -22.47
C ASN A 295 9.00 35.15 -21.07
N THR A 296 9.72 34.07 -20.74
CA THR A 296 9.60 33.36 -19.46
C THR A 296 10.98 32.93 -18.91
N ASN A 297 11.03 32.51 -17.65
CA ASN A 297 12.26 32.01 -17.01
C ASN A 297 12.21 30.48 -16.85
N ALA A 298 13.38 29.85 -16.79
CA ALA A 298 13.49 28.44 -16.43
C ALA A 298 13.15 28.24 -14.94
N PRO A 299 13.01 26.98 -14.44
CA PRO A 299 12.81 26.73 -13.02
C PRO A 299 13.89 27.37 -12.14
N ILE A 300 15.12 27.45 -12.65
CA ILE A 300 16.24 28.20 -12.09
C ILE A 300 16.95 28.93 -13.24
N GLY A 301 16.98 30.27 -13.17
CA GLY A 301 17.71 31.13 -14.12
C GLY A 301 17.05 31.29 -15.50
N SER A 302 17.86 31.67 -16.50
CA SER A 302 17.40 31.81 -17.89
C SER A 302 17.29 30.45 -18.59
N TRP A 303 16.47 30.38 -19.64
CA TRP A 303 16.38 29.18 -20.48
C TRP A 303 17.69 28.80 -21.17
N SER A 304 18.54 29.78 -21.54
CA SER A 304 19.86 29.55 -22.12
C SER A 304 20.84 28.89 -21.14
N GLY A 305 20.85 29.32 -19.88
CA GLY A 305 21.64 28.66 -18.83
C GLY A 305 21.12 27.26 -18.53
N ALA A 306 19.80 27.16 -18.37
CA ALA A 306 19.07 25.93 -18.07
C ALA A 306 19.27 24.81 -19.11
N LEU A 307 18.82 25.03 -20.34
CA LEU A 307 18.70 23.98 -21.35
C LEU A 307 19.81 24.04 -22.40
N GLY A 308 20.42 25.20 -22.60
CA GLY A 308 21.36 25.42 -23.71
C GLY A 308 20.63 25.58 -25.04
N TRP A 309 21.28 25.18 -26.13
CA TRP A 309 20.74 25.23 -27.48
C TRP A 309 19.86 24.03 -27.82
N ALA A 310 19.03 24.16 -28.85
CA ALA A 310 18.24 23.05 -29.34
C ALA A 310 19.15 22.05 -30.09
N THR A 311 18.97 20.76 -29.80
CA THR A 311 19.70 19.65 -30.43
C THR A 311 18.85 18.93 -31.50
N SER A 312 17.57 19.30 -31.62
CA SER A 312 16.66 18.79 -32.64
C SER A 312 15.79 19.90 -33.24
N GLY A 313 15.19 19.62 -34.41
CA GLY A 313 14.00 20.33 -34.85
C GLY A 313 12.79 20.05 -33.94
N ILE A 314 11.70 20.79 -34.16
CA ILE A 314 10.43 20.57 -33.46
C ILE A 314 9.70 19.38 -34.07
N ASN A 315 9.47 18.33 -33.27
CA ASN A 315 8.47 17.31 -33.55
C ASN A 315 7.08 17.87 -33.18
N ARG A 316 6.10 17.77 -34.08
CA ARG A 316 4.73 18.33 -33.91
C ARG A 316 3.64 17.26 -33.80
N ASP A 317 4.04 16.03 -33.48
CA ASP A 317 3.09 14.95 -33.27
C ASP A 317 2.21 15.26 -32.03
N GLN A 318 1.03 14.66 -31.99
CA GLN A 318 0.11 14.81 -30.86
C GLN A 318 0.77 14.37 -29.54
N ARG A 319 0.26 14.91 -28.43
CA ARG A 319 0.67 14.50 -27.08
C ARG A 319 -0.53 14.00 -26.30
N THR A 320 -0.27 12.96 -25.50
CA THR A 320 -1.19 12.38 -24.54
C THR A 320 -0.81 12.89 -23.15
N ILE A 321 -1.78 13.44 -22.41
CA ILE A 321 -1.61 13.75 -20.98
C ILE A 321 -2.62 13.01 -20.12
N GLN A 322 -2.18 12.45 -18.99
CA GLN A 322 -3.03 11.74 -18.04
C GLN A 322 -2.61 12.04 -16.60
N TYR A 323 -3.58 12.17 -15.70
CA TYR A 323 -3.39 12.64 -14.32
C TYR A 323 -3.53 11.52 -13.30
N GLU A 324 -2.79 11.61 -12.21
CA GLU A 324 -2.77 10.68 -11.08
C GLU A 324 -3.69 11.15 -9.95
N GLU A 325 -4.55 10.26 -9.47
CA GLU A 325 -5.50 10.56 -8.39
C GLU A 325 -4.77 10.83 -7.07
N GLY A 326 -5.16 11.90 -6.37
CA GLY A 326 -4.72 12.20 -5.01
C GLY A 326 -3.28 12.71 -4.84
N THR A 327 -2.40 12.58 -5.83
CA THR A 327 -1.00 13.05 -5.73
C THR A 327 -0.73 14.33 -6.51
N GLY A 328 -1.59 14.70 -7.46
CA GLY A 328 -1.40 15.86 -8.34
C GLY A 328 -0.30 15.66 -9.39
N ALA A 329 0.25 14.45 -9.49
CA ALA A 329 1.17 14.06 -10.53
C ALA A 329 0.45 13.85 -11.87
N PHE A 330 1.19 13.95 -12.97
CA PHE A 330 0.69 13.69 -14.32
C PHE A 330 1.79 13.14 -15.22
N TYR A 331 1.38 12.59 -16.36
CA TYR A 331 2.25 11.89 -17.29
C TYR A 331 2.04 12.44 -18.70
N ILE A 332 3.13 12.68 -19.43
CA ILE A 332 3.10 13.13 -20.83
C ILE A 332 4.04 12.25 -21.66
N ASP A 333 3.61 11.86 -22.86
CA ASP A 333 4.42 11.15 -23.84
C ASP A 333 5.35 12.08 -24.65
N SER A 334 6.27 11.48 -25.40
CA SER A 334 7.17 12.21 -26.30
C SER A 334 7.86 11.24 -27.27
N PRO A 335 8.52 11.73 -28.32
CA PRO A 335 9.36 10.91 -29.20
C PRO A 335 10.51 10.19 -28.49
N VAL A 336 10.89 10.62 -27.28
CA VAL A 336 12.03 10.06 -26.51
C VAL A 336 11.58 9.24 -25.29
N GLY A 337 10.27 9.03 -25.10
CA GLY A 337 9.71 8.28 -23.98
C GLY A 337 8.56 8.97 -23.25
N VAL A 338 8.15 8.42 -22.11
CA VAL A 338 7.08 8.95 -21.25
C VAL A 338 7.66 9.51 -19.97
N PHE A 339 7.21 10.69 -19.57
CA PHE A 339 7.68 11.41 -18.40
C PHE A 339 6.58 11.59 -17.36
N ARG A 340 6.89 11.27 -16.10
CA ARG A 340 6.11 11.66 -14.92
C ARG A 340 6.52 13.04 -14.46
N PHE A 341 5.55 13.83 -14.05
CA PHE A 341 5.67 15.15 -13.45
C PHE A 341 5.06 15.08 -12.05
N SER A 342 5.79 15.54 -11.03
CA SER A 342 5.42 15.35 -9.61
C SER A 342 4.30 16.24 -9.10
N GLY A 343 3.72 17.10 -9.95
CA GLY A 343 2.76 18.12 -9.53
C GLY A 343 3.38 19.43 -9.02
N PRO A 344 2.54 20.42 -8.68
CA PRO A 344 2.94 21.82 -8.50
C PRO A 344 3.81 22.10 -7.26
N GLN A 345 3.84 21.18 -6.30
CA GLN A 345 4.54 21.32 -5.01
C GLN A 345 6.06 21.17 -5.17
N THR A 346 6.51 20.01 -5.67
CA THR A 346 7.94 19.68 -5.81
C THR A 346 8.49 20.00 -7.20
N ARG A 347 7.64 20.09 -8.23
CA ARG A 347 8.00 20.43 -9.62
C ARG A 347 9.19 19.63 -10.19
N THR A 348 9.29 18.34 -9.81
CA THR A 348 10.28 17.41 -10.35
C THR A 348 9.69 16.55 -11.46
N TRP A 349 10.55 16.05 -12.35
CA TRP A 349 10.17 15.12 -13.41
C TRP A 349 11.03 13.87 -13.42
N THR A 350 10.56 12.80 -14.04
CA THR A 350 11.30 11.54 -14.18
C THR A 350 10.84 10.80 -15.44
N LYS A 351 11.77 10.21 -16.20
CA LYS A 351 11.43 9.32 -17.31
C LYS A 351 10.97 7.96 -16.77
N ILE A 352 9.85 7.43 -17.26
CA ILE A 352 9.27 6.15 -16.81
C ILE A 352 9.26 5.06 -17.90
N LYS A 353 9.41 5.45 -19.17
CA LYS A 353 9.45 4.57 -20.34
C LYS A 353 10.29 5.23 -21.43
#